data_AF-A0A932HKF7-F1
#
_entry.id   AF-A0A932HKF7-F1
#
_cell.length_a   1.000
_cell.length_b   1.000
_cell.length_c   1.000
_cell.angle_alpha   90.00
_cell.angle_beta   90.00
_cell.angle_gamma   90.00
#
_symmetry.space_group_name_H-M   'P 1'
#
loop_
_entity.id
_entity.type
_entity.pdbx_description
1 polymer ?
#
loop_
_entity_poly.entity_id
_entity_poly.type
_entity_poly.pdbx_seq_one_letter_code
_entity_poly.pdbx_strand_id
1 'polypeptide(L)' 'MTPLFSVRATPHYDRLARRLTRQHRDFDVLEGRTREILETDPTSYSRQYHIKKLVGVPPGEGQ' A
#
# COMPACT_ATOMS: atom_id res chain seq x y z
N MET A 1 10.57 10.38 7.81
CA MET A 1 9.59 11.36 7.30
C MET A 1 8.45 11.45 8.31
N THR A 2 7.82 12.60 8.50
CA THR A 2 6.67 12.73 9.43
C THR A 2 5.42 12.17 8.75
N PRO A 3 4.77 11.12 9.27
CA PRO A 3 3.57 10.57 8.66
C PRO A 3 2.42 11.58 8.79
N LEU A 4 1.75 11.86 7.67
CA LEU A 4 0.60 12.77 7.59
C LEU A 4 -0.73 12.00 7.54
N PHE A 5 -0.68 10.72 7.21
CA PHE A 5 -1.84 9.84 7.03
C PHE A 5 -1.67 8.53 7.79
N SER A 6 -2.78 7.97 8.26
CA SER A 6 -2.81 6.64 8.88
C SER A 6 -3.26 5.59 7.88
N VAL A 7 -2.39 4.63 7.57
CA VAL A 7 -2.71 3.50 6.68
C VAL A 7 -3.32 2.36 7.49
N ARG A 8 -4.47 1.85 7.02
CA ARG A 8 -5.17 0.71 7.63
C ARG A 8 -5.28 -0.43 6.63
N ALA A 9 -4.92 -1.62 7.07
CA ALA A 9 -5.12 -2.85 6.31
C ALA A 9 -6.48 -3.47 6.63
N THR A 10 -7.05 -4.17 5.66
CA THR A 10 -8.22 -5.04 5.89
C THR A 10 -7.75 -6.42 6.34
N PRO A 11 -8.58 -7.19 7.08
CA PRO A 11 -8.23 -8.57 7.46
C PRO A 11 -7.95 -9.48 6.26
N HIS A 12 -8.57 -9.19 5.11
CA HIS A 12 -8.30 -9.90 3.86
C HIS A 12 -6.87 -9.66 3.38
N TYR A 13 -6.44 -8.39 3.36
CA TYR A 13 -5.07 -8.02 3.01
C TYR A 13 -4.06 -8.68 3.96
N ASP A 14 -4.28 -8.63 5.28
CA ASP A 14 -3.34 -9.20 6.25
C ASP A 14 -3.09 -10.70 6.03
N ARG A 15 -4.14 -11.46 5.72
CA ARG A 15 -4.03 -12.89 5.40
C ARG A 15 -3.22 -13.12 4.12
N LEU A 16 -3.44 -12.29 3.11
CA LEU A 16 -2.72 -12.35 1.85
C LEU A 16 -1.25 -11.98 2.03
N ALA A 17 -0.96 -10.86 2.69
CA ALA A 17 0.38 -10.38 2.98
C ALA A 17 1.21 -11.45 3.72
N ARG A 18 0.67 -12.05 4.78
CA ARG A 18 1.35 -13.13 5.53
C ARG A 18 1.72 -14.33 4.66
N ARG A 19 0.90 -14.65 3.65
CA ARG A 19 1.20 -15.73 2.70
C ARG A 19 2.31 -15.31 1.74
N LEU A 20 2.27 -14.08 1.24
CA LEU A 20 3.26 -13.55 0.30
C LEU A 20 4.64 -13.38 0.95
N THR A 21 4.72 -12.91 2.19
CA THR A 21 5.97 -12.87 2.98
C THR A 21 6.70 -14.21 3.01
N ARG A 22 5.95 -15.33 3.11
CA ARG A 22 6.55 -16.68 3.13
C ARG A 22 7.03 -17.15 1.76
N GLN A 23 6.44 -16.64 0.69
CA GLN A 23 6.73 -17.05 -0.69
C GLN A 23 7.77 -16.17 -1.37
N HIS A 24 7.88 -14.91 -0.95
CA HIS A 24 8.68 -13.89 -1.60
C HIS A 24 9.50 -13.14 -0.55
N ARG A 25 10.83 -13.37 -0.57
CA ARG A 25 11.77 -12.75 0.40
C ARG A 25 11.75 -11.23 0.38
N ASP A 26 11.47 -10.63 -0.77
CA ASP A 26 11.53 -9.18 -0.95
C ASP A 26 10.20 -8.50 -0.58
N PHE A 27 9.15 -9.27 -0.29
CA PHE A 27 7.80 -8.73 -0.06
C PHE A 27 7.76 -7.81 1.16
N ASP A 28 8.37 -8.20 2.28
CA ASP A 28 8.33 -7.39 3.51
C ASP A 28 8.99 -6.01 3.32
N VAL A 29 10.08 -5.96 2.55
CA VAL A 29 10.76 -4.70 2.23
C VAL A 29 9.89 -3.82 1.33
N LEU A 30 9.26 -4.42 0.32
CA LEU A 30 8.36 -3.70 -0.60
C LEU A 30 7.08 -3.23 0.10
N GLU A 31 6.55 -4.03 1.02
CA GLU A 31 5.36 -3.72 1.82
C GLU A 31 5.63 -2.55 2.75
N GLY A 32 6.73 -2.58 3.51
CA GLY A 32 7.15 -1.47 4.36
C GLY A 32 7.35 -0.17 3.58
N ARG A 33 8.04 -0.23 2.44
CA ARG A 33 8.22 0.95 1.57
C ARG A 33 6.90 1.48 1.02
N THR A 34 5.98 0.59 0.65
CA THR A 34 4.64 0.99 0.18
C THR A 34 3.87 1.70 1.27
N ARG A 35 3.93 1.19 2.51
CA ARG A 35 3.31 1.82 3.67
C ARG A 35 3.86 3.21 3.94
N GLU A 36 5.19 3.37 3.96
CA GLU A 36 5.83 4.68 4.14
C GLU A 36 5.38 5.72 3.11
N ILE A 37 5.27 5.28 1.84
CA ILE A 37 4.76 6.11 0.75
C ILE A 37 3.32 6.53 1.02
N LEU A 38 2.45 5.60 1.39
CA LEU A 38 1.03 5.89 1.64
C LEU A 38 0.80 6.75 2.89
N GLU A 39 1.63 6.61 3.93
CA GLU A 39 1.57 7.45 5.13
C GLU A 39 2.03 8.90 4.86
N THR A 40 2.80 9.11 3.79
CA THR A 40 3.38 10.42 3.43
C THR A 40 2.62 11.11 2.29
N ASP A 41 2.36 10.38 1.21
CA ASP A 41 1.80 10.89 -0.04
C ASP A 41 0.88 9.86 -0.74
N PRO A 42 -0.33 9.61 -0.21
CA PRO A 42 -1.23 8.58 -0.71
C PRO A 42 -1.79 8.88 -2.11
N THR A 43 -1.70 10.12 -2.58
CA THR A 43 -2.27 10.54 -3.89
C THR A 43 -1.21 10.86 -4.94
N SER A 44 0.07 10.65 -4.62
CA SER A 44 1.21 11.14 -5.42
C SER A 44 1.11 12.64 -5.74
N TYR A 45 0.74 13.44 -4.74
CA TYR A 45 0.75 14.89 -4.83
C TYR A 45 2.16 15.44 -5.13
N SER A 46 3.18 14.87 -4.49
CA SER A 46 4.59 15.23 -4.70
C SER A 46 5.11 14.85 -6.09
N ARG A 47 4.38 14.00 -6.83
CA ARG A 47 4.79 13.36 -8.09
C ARG A 47 6.07 12.53 -7.98
N GLN A 48 6.52 12.23 -6.76
CA GLN A 48 7.71 11.44 -6.50
C GLN A 48 7.46 9.94 -6.69
N TYR A 49 6.21 9.50 -6.56
CA TYR A 49 5.83 8.08 -6.60
C TYR A 49 4.84 7.81 -7.74
N HIS A 50 4.97 6.69 -8.44
CA HIS A 50 4.10 6.37 -9.57
C HIS A 50 2.76 5.73 -9.14
N ILE A 51 2.07 6.38 -8.19
CA ILE A 51 0.77 5.92 -7.69
C ILE A 51 -0.30 6.33 -8.69
N LYS A 52 -1.04 5.37 -9.22
CA LYS A 52 -2.15 5.60 -10.14
C LYS A 52 -3.47 5.37 -9.43
N LYS A 53 -4.44 6.25 -9.68
CA LYS A 53 -5.83 5.97 -9.30
C LYS A 53 -6.34 4.78 -10.11
N LEU A 54 -6.96 3.83 -9.43
CA LEU A 54 -7.64 2.73 -10.08
C LEU A 54 -8.85 3.27 -10.86
N VAL A 55 -9.01 2.84 -12.11
CA VAL A 55 -10.13 3.21 -12.98
C VAL A 55 -10.89 1.94 -13.33
N GLY A 56 -12.21 1.95 -13.15
CA GLY A 56 -13.06 0.79 -13.42
C GLY A 56 -13.03 -0.31 -12.34
N VAL A 57 -12.49 -0.02 -11.16
CA VAL A 57 -12.49 -0.96 -10.02
C VAL A 57 -13.74 -0.73 -9.16
N PRO A 58 -14.52 -1.78 -8.85
CA PRO A 58 -15.70 -1.66 -7.99
C PRO A 58 -15.37 -1.10 -6.60
N PRO A 59 -16.31 -0.38 -5.96
CA PRO A 59 -16.17 0.02 -4.56
C PRO A 59 -15.86 -1.19 -3.66
N GLY A 60 -14.81 -1.08 -2.84
CA GLY A 60 -14.36 -2.14 -1.95
C GLY A 60 -13.29 -3.08 -2.51
N GLU A 61 -12.92 -2.98 -3.79
CA GLU A 61 -11.86 -3.80 -4.42
C GLU A 61 -10.54 -3.07 -4.64
N GLY A 62 -10.37 -1.86 -4.09
CA GLY A 62 -9.12 -1.11 -4.19
C GLY A 62 -9.25 0.39 -3.97
N GLN A 63 -10.23 0.83 -3.17
CA GLN A 63 -10.37 2.21 -2.73
C GLN A 63 -9.36 2.56 -1.64
#